data_AF-A0A329RJ13-F1
#
_entry.id   AF-A0A329RJ13-F1
#
_cell.length_a   1.000
_cell.length_b   1.000
_cell.length_c   1.000
_cell.angle_alpha   90.00
_cell.angle_beta   90.00
_cell.angle_gamma   90.00
#
_symmetry.space_group_name_H-M   'P 1'
#
loop_
_entity.id
_entity.type
_entity.pdbx_description
1 polymer ?
#
loop_
_entity_poly.entity_id
_entity_poly.type
_entity_poly.pdbx_seq_one_letter_code
_entity_poly.pdbx_strand_id
1 'polypeptide(L)'
;MRSTGYTHDGTCEVWLNDTMVLDGDNCHEKFPAEGYTIDYSSCKGSCTLRWYWLGVRFLKNAYSCQVYKACISLIGTGEATGSTTTG
;
A
#
# COMPACT_ATOMS: atom_id res chain seq x y z
N MET A 1 -10.69 -9.73 18.32
CA MET A 1 -9.35 -9.58 17.72
C MET A 1 -9.50 -8.57 16.60
N ARG A 2 -8.65 -7.54 16.56
CA ARG A 2 -8.72 -6.49 15.54
C ARG A 2 -8.16 -7.06 14.24
N SER A 3 -8.95 -7.15 13.17
CA SER A 3 -8.60 -7.93 11.98
C SER A 3 -8.18 -7.10 10.76
N THR A 4 -8.07 -5.77 10.88
CA THR A 4 -7.85 -4.82 9.77
C THR A 4 -6.41 -4.76 9.23
N GLY A 5 -5.48 -5.56 9.76
CA GLY A 5 -4.05 -5.51 9.43
C GLY A 5 -3.28 -4.34 10.09
N TYR A 6 -3.92 -3.18 10.32
CA TYR A 6 -3.34 -2.05 11.06
C TYR A 6 -3.50 -2.22 12.57
N THR A 7 -2.44 -2.66 13.24
CA THR A 7 -2.43 -2.98 14.69
C THR A 7 -1.98 -1.82 15.59
N HIS A 8 -1.64 -0.68 15.00
CA HIS A 8 -1.16 0.53 15.66
C HIS A 8 -1.75 1.77 14.99
N ASP A 9 -1.80 2.89 15.71
CA ASP A 9 -2.10 4.18 15.08
C ASP A 9 -0.95 4.62 14.19
N GLY A 10 -1.27 5.33 13.12
CA GLY A 10 -0.30 6.03 12.29
C GLY A 10 -0.59 5.97 10.80
N THR A 11 0.24 6.69 10.06
CA THR A 11 -0.02 6.99 8.65
C THR A 11 0.28 5.82 7.72
N CYS A 12 -0.49 5.68 6.66
CA CYS A 12 -0.22 4.74 5.58
C CYS A 12 -0.42 5.39 4.22
N GLU A 13 0.30 4.84 3.24
CA GLU A 13 0.23 5.26 1.85
C GLU A 13 0.29 4.03 0.94
N VAL A 14 -0.45 4.09 -0.17
CA VAL A 14 -0.34 3.14 -1.26
C VAL A 14 -0.07 3.88 -2.55
N TRP A 15 0.93 3.40 -3.27
CA TRP A 15 1.40 3.98 -4.52
C TRP A 15 1.35 2.94 -5.62
N LEU A 16 0.97 3.35 -6.82
CA LEU A 16 1.19 2.63 -8.07
C LEU A 16 2.23 3.39 -8.88
N ASN A 17 3.42 2.82 -9.02
CA ASN A 17 4.61 3.52 -9.50
C ASN A 17 4.83 4.83 -8.71
N ASP A 18 4.62 5.97 -9.36
CA ASP A 18 4.80 7.32 -8.78
C ASP A 18 3.46 8.01 -8.46
N THR A 19 2.33 7.31 -8.60
CA THR A 19 0.99 7.84 -8.29
C THR A 19 0.51 7.31 -6.95
N MET A 20 0.29 8.20 -5.98
CA MET A 20 -0.37 7.85 -4.74
C MET A 20 -1.86 7.60 -5.02
N VAL A 21 -2.35 6.44 -4.62
CA VAL A 21 -3.73 5.98 -4.88
C VAL A 21 -4.54 5.77 -3.60
N LEU A 22 -3.88 5.78 -2.44
CA LEU A 22 -4.51 5.77 -1.13
C LEU A 22 -3.57 6.39 -0.10
N ASP A 23 -4.15 7.16 0.81
CA ASP A 23 -3.47 7.74 1.98
C ASP A 23 -4.37 7.63 3.22
N GLY A 24 -3.78 7.80 4.40
CA GLY A 24 -4.51 8.14 5.61
C GLY A 24 -3.60 8.52 6.77
N ASP A 25 -3.93 9.59 7.48
CA ASP A 25 -3.17 10.05 8.65
C ASP A 25 -3.21 9.06 9.82
N ASN A 26 -4.35 8.38 9.99
CA ASN A 26 -4.48 7.22 10.87
C ASN A 26 -5.22 6.09 10.14
N CYS A 27 -4.46 5.14 9.60
CA CYS A 27 -5.03 4.03 8.84
C CYS A 27 -5.74 2.99 9.70
N HIS A 28 -5.46 2.96 11.01
CA HIS A 28 -6.22 2.17 11.97
C HIS A 28 -7.68 2.63 12.04
N GLU A 29 -7.93 3.94 12.00
CA GLU A 29 -9.26 4.54 12.06
C GLU A 29 -9.91 4.65 10.68
N LYS A 30 -9.15 5.07 9.66
CA LYS A 30 -9.66 5.31 8.30
C LYS A 30 -10.08 4.03 7.58
N PHE A 31 -9.41 2.91 7.87
CA PHE A 31 -9.68 1.60 7.25
C PHE A 31 -10.01 0.54 8.32
N PRO A 32 -11.21 0.60 8.94
CA PRO A 32 -11.59 -0.24 10.07
C PRO A 32 -12.06 -1.66 9.66
N ALA A 33 -12.00 -2.01 8.38
CA ALA A 33 -12.37 -3.32 7.84
C ALA A 33 -11.14 -4.10 7.34
N GLU A 34 -11.30 -5.39 7.06
CA GLU A 34 -10.23 -6.29 6.57
C GLU A 34 -9.68 -5.91 5.18
N GLY A 35 -10.35 -5.03 4.44
CA GLY A 35 -9.91 -4.61 3.12
C GLY A 35 -10.37 -3.20 2.75
N TYR A 36 -9.66 -2.62 1.79
CA TYR A 36 -9.93 -1.32 1.19
C TYR A 36 -9.74 -1.40 -0.33
N THR A 37 -10.50 -0.60 -1.07
CA THR A 37 -10.42 -0.56 -2.53
C THR A 37 -9.26 0.33 -2.96
N ILE A 38 -8.42 -0.18 -3.85
CA ILE A 38 -7.37 0.59 -4.53
C ILE A 38 -7.84 0.87 -5.95
N ASP A 39 -7.72 2.12 -6.38
CA ASP A 39 -7.91 2.46 -7.79
C ASP A 39 -6.65 2.11 -8.59
N TYR A 40 -6.78 1.10 -9.47
CA TYR A 40 -5.70 0.66 -10.35
C TYR A 40 -5.71 1.36 -11.71
N SER A 41 -6.55 2.38 -11.91
CA SER A 41 -6.69 3.08 -13.19
C SER A 41 -5.38 3.64 -13.73
N SER A 42 -4.47 4.07 -12.84
CA SER A 42 -3.14 4.60 -13.16
C SER A 42 -2.14 3.53 -13.60
N CYS A 43 -2.42 2.25 -13.33
CA CYS A 43 -1.54 1.17 -13.73
C CYS A 43 -1.81 0.71 -15.17
N LYS A 44 -0.96 1.12 -16.11
CA LYS A 44 -0.98 0.70 -17.52
C LYS A 44 0.27 -0.14 -17.81
N GLY A 45 0.09 -1.40 -18.20
CA GLY A 45 1.20 -2.33 -18.41
C GLY A 45 1.81 -2.80 -17.09
N SER A 46 3.14 -2.75 -16.95
CA SER A 46 3.84 -3.18 -15.73
C SER A 46 3.88 -2.06 -14.68
N CYS A 47 3.49 -2.37 -13.44
CA CYS A 47 3.50 -1.43 -12.33
C CYS A 47 4.05 -2.05 -11.06
N THR A 48 4.54 -1.21 -10.16
CA THR A 48 4.89 -1.62 -8.79
C THR A 48 3.90 -0.97 -7.83
N LEU A 49 3.13 -1.79 -7.12
CA LEU A 49 2.39 -1.34 -5.94
C LEU A 49 3.36 -1.25 -4.78
N ARG A 50 3.44 -0.07 -4.16
CA ARG A 50 4.18 0.15 -2.91
C ARG A 50 3.18 0.48 -1.83
N TRP A 51 3.16 -0.33 -0.78
CA TRP A 51 2.39 -0.09 0.43
C TRP A 51 3.36 0.28 1.53
N TYR A 52 3.10 1.40 2.21
CA TYR A 52 3.86 1.89 3.34
C TYR A 52 2.92 2.12 4.52
N TRP A 53 3.38 1.78 5.72
CA TRP A 53 2.69 2.09 6.95
C TRP A 53 3.68 2.42 8.06
N LEU A 54 3.48 3.55 8.73
CA LEU A 54 4.20 3.96 9.92
C LEU A 54 3.31 3.71 11.14
N GLY A 55 3.56 2.60 11.84
CA GLY A 55 2.90 2.30 13.10
C GLY A 55 3.60 2.98 14.27
N VAL A 56 2.87 3.77 15.06
CA VAL A 56 3.35 4.43 16.27
C VAL A 56 2.74 3.74 17.48
N ARG A 57 3.58 3.36 18.45
CA ARG A 57 3.15 2.81 19.74
C ARG A 57 3.75 3.64 20.87
N PHE A 58 2.93 4.04 21.84
CA PHE A 58 3.42 4.60 23.09
C PHE A 58 3.49 3.48 24.14
N LEU A 59 4.69 3.18 24.64
CA LEU A 59 4.91 2.12 25.62
C LEU A 59 6.05 2.52 26.56
N LYS A 60 5.92 2.23 27.86
CA LYS A 60 6.93 2.55 28.88
C LYS A 60 7.39 4.02 28.87
N ASN A 61 6.43 4.95 28.70
CA ASN A 61 6.68 6.39 28.65
C ASN A 61 7.60 6.85 27.49
N ALA A 62 7.63 6.10 26.39
CA ALA A 62 8.39 6.41 25.18
C ALA A 62 7.60 6.05 23.91
N TYR A 63 7.88 6.78 22.83
CA TYR A 63 7.34 6.46 21.50
C TYR A 63 8.23 5.45 20.79
N SER A 64 7.61 4.44 20.18
CA SER A 64 8.24 3.46 19.30
C SER A 64 7.56 3.55 17.94
N CYS A 65 8.33 3.88 16.91
CA CYS A 65 7.88 3.94 15.53
C CYS A 65 8.34 2.70 14.77
N GLN A 66 7.46 2.12 13.97
CA GLN A 66 7.71 0.92 13.18
C GLN A 66 7.30 1.20 11.73
N VAL A 67 8.23 1.01 10.80
CA VAL A 67 7.97 1.18 9.37
C VAL A 67 7.73 -0.20 8.76
N TYR A 68 6.55 -0.38 8.20
CA TYR A 68 6.18 -1.55 7.41
C TYR A 68 6.10 -1.14 5.94
N LYS A 69 6.62 -2.01 5.09
CA LYS A 69 6.61 -1.79 3.63
C LYS A 69 6.38 -3.11 2.90
N ALA A 70 5.64 -3.03 1.81
CA ALA A 70 5.48 -4.13 0.86
C ALA A 70 5.55 -3.58 -0.56
N CYS A 71 6.26 -4.27 -1.44
CA CYS A 71 6.36 -3.94 -2.86
C CYS A 71 5.86 -5.14 -3.67
N ILE A 72 4.85 -4.93 -4.51
CA ILE A 72 4.22 -5.97 -5.32
C ILE A 72 4.27 -5.57 -6.79
N SER A 73 4.83 -6.43 -7.63
CA SER A 73 4.77 -6.26 -9.09
C SER A 73 3.39 -6.61 -9.60
N LEU A 74 2.81 -5.74 -10.42
CA LEU A 74 1.49 -5.86 -11.01
C LEU A 74 1.56 -5.78 -12.54
N ILE A 75 0.59 -6.40 -13.20
CA ILE A 75 0.37 -6.28 -14.64
C ILE A 75 -1.06 -5.75 -14.83
N GLY A 76 -1.17 -4.50 -15.28
CA GLY A 76 -2.43 -3.82 -15.55
C GLY A 76 -3.06 -4.26 -16.88
N THR A 77 -4.39 -4.18 -16.95
CA THR A 77 -5.17 -4.43 -18.16
C THR A 77 -5.08 -3.21 -19.09
N GLY A 78 -3.96 -3.07 -19.78
CA GLY A 78 -3.71 -1.92 -20.66
C GLY A 78 -2.70 -2.13 -21.77
N GLU A 79 -1.84 -3.14 -21.70
CA GLU A 79 -0.92 -3.46 -22.80
C GLU A 79 -0.48 -4.93 -22.73
N ALA A 80 -1.12 -5.75 -23.55
CA ALA A 80 -0.54 -6.98 -24.07
C ALA A 80 -0.52 -6.83 -25.59
N THR A 81 0.39 -6.01 -26.10
CA THR A 81 0.70 -5.99 -27.53
C THR A 81 2.21 -5.94 -27.70
N GLY A 82 2.79 -7.13 -27.80
CA GLY A 82 4.04 -7.37 -28.53
C GLY A 82 5.36 -7.07 -27.81
N SER A 83 6.00 -8.13 -27.30
CA SER A 83 7.40 -8.35 -27.61
C SER A 83 7.67 -9.85 -27.66
N THR A 84 7.44 -10.44 -28.84
CA THR A 84 8.15 -11.65 -29.24
C THR A 84 9.59 -11.22 -29.50
N THR A 85 10.48 -11.45 -28.54
CA THR A 85 11.93 -11.43 -28.82
C THR A 85 12.31 -12.85 -29.25
N THR A 86 12.46 -13.04 -30.55
CA THR A 86 13.23 -14.14 -31.12
C THR A 86 14.70 -13.73 -31.11
N GLY A 87 15.53 -14.52 -30.43
CA GLY A 87 16.99 -14.46 -30.47
C GLY A 87 17.53 -15.82 -30.08
#